data_AF-A0A958LQ91-F1
#
_entry.id   AF-A0A958LQ91-F1
#
_cell.length_a   1.000
_cell.length_b   1.000
_cell.length_c   1.000
_cell.angle_alpha   90.00
_cell.angle_beta   90.00
_cell.angle_gamma   90.00
#
_symmetry.space_group_name_H-M   'P 1'
#
loop_
_entity.id
_entity.type
_entity.pdbx_description
1 polymer ?
#
loop_
_entity_poly.entity_id
_entity_poly.type
_entity_poly.pdbx_seq_one_letter_code
_entity_poly.pdbx_strand_id
1 'polypeptide(L)'
;MRLGFGFYICRLMTVVLLLPLLALSCGEALPLHRGNSLGSAVGGESPGAIYSVKMVIPVTGSASIPTWNFPGTTPVDNAANDYPFSRPLIDINEAPFQDTQTPFYFSFSYPPNNFKIANAHLVIDTARDGSDTEGIFVDSVLTGRPPATFINDFSPRVLHAHWVGNPGGNPVNSYYMDYSLTHYKQNTINTFDLDLEQLLTPSPLSILDILQDGFLPVVTGDDSPIYQAYLVINGYTISKSSLSCATSPTATFENHYLHNDGNSIGQAFFSGTVEDPFTSWSSGLADTVEYYFDTQLPLVNTNNIAVTTATMTLNVQRTAGASAIAINGVAVGEAGFNTSNATSAVERWETGTSYVNYWNSILAPIPTDSTPTAVTIDLVQLLGASVVRDLLAQGKFNVAVAGGLKRVEASNATVNRTFGSPVSGPELNLQGTYFTETCVVPNDPDSPLQDGPVAPPDPGDTDPPEIISAQATEITSTTAVVHWLTNEGADTQIGYGIGSISQTSTYDATPRIYHRVELTGLQPYKFYFYEIYTADQNGNPTTSNMLVFRTLR
;
A
#
# COMPACT_ATOMS: atom_id res chain seq x y z
N MET A 1 33.57 -52.70 19.64
CA MET A 1 32.63 -51.86 20.39
C MET A 1 32.47 -50.55 19.62
N ARG A 2 31.49 -50.53 18.71
CA ARG A 2 31.11 -49.39 17.85
C ARG A 2 29.59 -49.52 17.67
N LEU A 3 28.83 -48.55 18.16
CA LEU A 3 27.38 -48.36 17.93
C LEU A 3 27.30 -47.19 16.92
N GLY A 4 26.54 -47.18 15.83
CA GLY A 4 25.41 -47.99 15.42
C GLY A 4 24.26 -47.04 15.02
N PHE A 5 24.36 -46.42 13.83
CA PHE A 5 23.33 -45.57 13.22
C PHE A 5 22.05 -46.38 12.94
N GLY A 6 20.88 -45.82 13.24
CA GLY A 6 19.57 -46.39 12.92
C GLY A 6 18.65 -45.36 12.28
N PHE A 7 18.48 -45.47 10.97
CA PHE A 7 17.41 -44.84 10.19
C PHE A 7 16.08 -45.57 10.47
N TYR A 8 14.97 -44.84 10.59
CA TYR A 8 13.62 -45.41 10.45
C TYR A 8 12.89 -44.78 9.26
N ILE A 9 12.71 -45.65 8.26
CA ILE A 9 11.83 -45.52 7.10
C ILE A 9 10.40 -45.84 7.58
N CYS A 10 9.42 -44.99 7.28
CA CYS A 10 8.00 -45.32 7.47
C CYS A 10 7.42 -45.83 6.13
N ARG A 11 7.04 -47.11 6.11
CA ARG A 11 6.49 -47.83 4.95
C ARG A 11 4.96 -47.93 5.10
N LEU A 12 4.24 -47.71 3.99
CA LEU A 12 2.80 -47.86 3.84
C LEU A 12 2.26 -49.18 4.43
N MET A 13 1.16 -49.10 5.17
CA MET A 13 0.13 -50.15 5.20
C MET A 13 -1.27 -49.51 5.19
N THR A 14 -2.06 -49.97 4.23
CA THR A 14 -3.44 -49.62 3.93
C THR A 14 -4.39 -50.10 5.02
N VAL A 15 -5.18 -49.20 5.62
CA VAL A 15 -6.50 -49.53 6.19
C VAL A 15 -7.47 -48.43 5.78
N VAL A 16 -8.50 -48.85 5.05
CA VAL A 16 -9.63 -48.06 4.57
C VAL A 16 -10.57 -47.75 5.74
N LEU A 17 -10.86 -46.47 5.98
CA LEU A 17 -12.12 -46.02 6.61
C LEU A 17 -12.39 -44.56 6.25
N LEU A 18 -13.65 -44.30 5.91
CA LEU A 18 -14.21 -43.13 5.23
C LEU A 18 -14.31 -41.85 6.11
N LEU A 19 -14.43 -40.71 5.41
CA LEU A 19 -14.99 -39.38 5.76
C LEU A 19 -13.99 -38.24 6.13
N PRO A 20 -14.29 -36.98 5.78
CA PRO A 20 -13.59 -36.25 4.71
C PRO A 20 -12.53 -35.25 5.20
N LEU A 21 -11.57 -34.98 4.32
CA LEU A 21 -10.52 -33.98 4.47
C LEU A 21 -11.12 -32.57 4.60
N LEU A 22 -10.94 -31.96 5.77
CA LEU A 22 -10.77 -30.51 5.90
C LEU A 22 -9.37 -30.18 5.38
N ALA A 23 -9.31 -29.52 4.22
CA ALA A 23 -8.10 -28.88 3.75
C ALA A 23 -7.78 -27.69 4.68
N LEU A 24 -6.84 -27.87 5.60
CA LEU A 24 -6.16 -26.75 6.22
C LEU A 24 -5.29 -26.09 5.15
N SER A 25 -5.72 -24.95 4.65
CA SER A 25 -4.88 -24.00 3.95
C SER A 25 -3.71 -23.60 4.87
N CYS A 26 -2.48 -23.64 4.34
CA CYS A 26 -1.38 -22.87 4.90
C CYS A 26 -1.72 -21.39 4.69
N GLY A 27 -2.37 -20.79 5.69
CA GLY A 27 -2.38 -19.35 5.86
C GLY A 27 -1.10 -18.96 6.58
N GLU A 28 -0.16 -18.33 5.87
CA GLU A 28 0.93 -17.61 6.52
C GLU A 28 0.33 -16.39 7.23
N ALA A 29 -0.02 -16.57 8.49
CA ALA A 29 -0.24 -15.48 9.41
C ALA A 29 1.12 -14.81 9.65
N LEU A 30 1.34 -13.63 9.05
CA LEU A 30 2.26 -12.66 9.64
C LEU A 30 1.80 -12.47 11.10
N PRO A 31 2.67 -12.67 12.11
CA PRO A 31 2.26 -12.60 13.49
C PRO A 31 2.02 -11.13 13.86
N LEU A 32 0.78 -10.67 13.69
CA LEU A 32 0.29 -9.49 14.37
C LEU A 32 -0.28 -9.90 15.72
N HIS A 33 0.21 -9.20 16.74
CA HIS A 33 -0.37 -9.06 18.07
C HIS A 33 -0.48 -10.29 18.97
N ARG A 34 0.69 -10.86 19.31
CA ARG A 34 1.04 -11.06 20.72
C ARG A 34 2.52 -10.77 20.88
N GLY A 35 2.87 -9.87 21.79
CA GLY A 35 4.21 -9.89 22.38
C GLY A 35 4.40 -11.29 22.95
N ASN A 36 5.27 -12.08 22.33
CA ASN A 36 5.72 -13.31 22.95
C ASN A 36 6.52 -12.85 24.17
N SER A 37 5.93 -12.99 25.36
CA SER A 37 6.71 -13.05 26.59
C SER A 37 7.60 -14.28 26.50
N LEU A 38 8.81 -14.09 26.00
CA LEU A 38 9.94 -14.95 26.33
C LEU A 38 10.37 -14.55 27.74
N GLY A 39 10.54 -15.53 28.63
CA GLY A 39 11.14 -15.39 29.95
C GLY A 39 10.30 -14.69 31.02
N SER A 40 10.00 -15.38 32.14
CA SER A 40 9.64 -14.69 33.37
C SER A 40 10.92 -14.15 34.00
N ALA A 41 11.14 -12.84 33.95
CA ALA A 41 12.18 -12.19 34.74
C ALA A 41 11.88 -12.35 36.23
N VAL A 42 12.82 -12.95 36.97
CA VAL A 42 12.84 -12.93 38.42
C VAL A 42 13.38 -11.56 38.83
N GLY A 43 12.49 -10.63 39.16
CA GLY A 43 12.84 -9.41 39.90
C GLY A 43 13.42 -8.25 39.08
N GLY A 44 12.58 -7.59 38.28
CA GLY A 44 12.86 -6.29 37.67
C GLY A 44 11.61 -5.80 36.95
N GLU A 45 11.29 -4.50 36.98
CA GLU A 45 10.16 -3.97 36.19
C GLU A 45 10.38 -4.23 34.70
N SER A 46 9.32 -4.57 33.96
CA SER A 46 9.41 -4.84 32.52
C SER A 46 10.05 -3.66 31.78
N PRO A 47 11.10 -3.89 30.95
CA PRO A 47 11.72 -2.84 30.15
C PRO A 47 10.80 -2.31 29.03
N GLY A 48 9.62 -2.93 28.87
CA GLY A 48 8.58 -2.53 27.92
C GLY A 48 8.65 -3.30 26.61
N ALA A 49 7.81 -2.90 25.67
CA ALA A 49 7.75 -3.50 24.35
C ALA A 49 7.61 -2.43 23.26
N ILE A 50 8.12 -2.76 22.08
CA ILE A 50 7.95 -1.96 20.87
C ILE A 50 6.59 -2.33 20.25
N TYR A 51 5.77 -1.33 20.00
CA TYR A 51 4.47 -1.47 19.38
C TYR A 51 4.41 -0.64 18.10
N SER A 52 4.15 -1.29 16.97
CA SER A 52 3.65 -0.59 15.78
C SER A 52 2.24 -0.09 16.05
N VAL A 53 1.99 1.19 15.79
CA VAL A 53 0.70 1.83 16.03
C VAL A 53 0.24 2.53 14.78
N LYS A 54 -1.06 2.40 14.49
CA LYS A 54 -1.75 3.17 13.47
C LYS A 54 -2.74 4.11 14.15
N MET A 55 -2.78 5.34 13.68
CA MET A 55 -3.80 6.33 14.04
C MET A 55 -4.64 6.61 12.80
N VAL A 56 -5.96 6.64 12.97
CA VAL A 56 -6.89 7.10 11.93
C VAL A 56 -7.58 8.32 12.46
N ILE A 57 -7.33 9.45 11.81
CA ILE A 57 -7.82 10.76 12.21
C ILE A 57 -8.85 11.18 11.16
N PRO A 58 -10.15 11.24 11.52
CA PRO A 58 -11.16 11.79 10.62
C PRO A 58 -10.97 13.30 10.48
N VAL A 59 -11.54 13.88 9.43
CA VAL A 59 -11.64 15.34 9.31
C VAL A 59 -12.21 15.94 10.60
N THR A 60 -11.48 16.91 11.16
CA THR A 60 -11.87 17.57 12.41
C THR A 60 -12.91 18.67 12.15
N GLY A 61 -12.85 19.29 10.98
CA GLY A 61 -13.86 20.22 10.48
C GLY A 61 -13.56 20.66 9.06
N SER A 62 -14.57 21.26 8.41
CA SER A 62 -14.36 22.07 7.22
C SER A 62 -13.66 23.37 7.65
N ALA A 63 -12.59 23.71 6.96
CA ALA A 63 -11.93 24.97 7.24
C ALA A 63 -12.62 26.05 6.41
N SER A 64 -13.28 27.01 7.03
CA SER A 64 -13.14 28.37 6.50
C SER A 64 -11.69 28.72 6.74
N ILE A 65 -10.76 28.30 5.85
CA ILE A 65 -9.30 28.26 6.10
C ILE A 65 -8.95 29.48 6.95
N PRO A 66 -8.80 29.31 8.28
CA PRO A 66 -8.62 30.45 9.15
C PRO A 66 -7.39 31.13 8.60
N THR A 67 -7.47 32.44 8.32
CA THR A 67 -6.32 33.23 7.86
C THR A 67 -5.11 32.69 8.60
N TRP A 68 -4.21 31.98 7.90
CA TRP A 68 -3.13 31.24 8.52
C TRP A 68 -2.27 32.26 9.25
N ASN A 69 -2.58 32.47 10.51
CA ASN A 69 -1.82 33.35 11.36
C ASN A 69 -0.74 32.45 11.93
N PHE A 70 0.35 32.33 11.17
CA PHE A 70 1.62 31.98 11.79
C PHE A 70 1.80 32.88 13.01
N PRO A 71 2.28 32.35 14.15
CA PRO A 71 2.53 33.16 15.32
C PRO A 71 3.57 34.23 14.96
N GLY A 72 3.12 35.47 14.71
CA GLY A 72 4.01 36.61 14.41
C GLY A 72 3.62 37.54 13.27
N THR A 73 2.59 37.24 12.46
CA THR A 73 2.17 38.15 11.37
C THR A 73 0.72 38.57 11.51
N THR A 74 0.46 39.88 11.46
CA THR A 74 -0.89 40.46 11.51
C THR A 74 -1.73 39.99 10.31
N PRO A 75 -3.04 39.71 10.48
CA PRO A 75 -3.90 39.28 9.38
C PRO A 75 -4.05 40.39 8.34
N VAL A 76 -3.64 40.14 7.09
CA VAL A 76 -3.88 41.06 5.98
C VAL A 76 -5.18 40.67 5.30
N ASP A 77 -6.18 41.54 5.46
CA ASP A 77 -7.52 41.42 4.95
C ASP A 77 -7.51 41.74 3.42
N ASN A 78 -7.17 40.74 2.61
CA ASN A 78 -7.42 40.69 1.16
C ASN A 78 -7.47 39.23 0.70
N ALA A 79 -8.56 38.55 1.07
CA ALA A 79 -8.79 37.12 0.84
C ALA A 79 -8.38 36.61 -0.56
N ALA A 80 -8.60 37.37 -1.65
CA ALA A 80 -8.32 36.89 -3.00
C ALA A 80 -6.82 36.71 -3.34
N ASN A 81 -5.92 37.47 -2.70
CA ASN A 81 -4.48 37.44 -3.01
C ASN A 81 -3.67 36.58 -2.03
N ASP A 82 -4.30 36.04 -0.99
CA ASP A 82 -3.62 35.27 0.05
C ASP A 82 -3.77 33.76 -0.15
N TYR A 83 -4.79 33.30 -0.87
CA TYR A 83 -5.02 31.87 -1.10
C TYR A 83 -4.24 31.33 -2.30
N PRO A 84 -3.89 30.02 -2.29
CA PRO A 84 -3.20 29.37 -3.41
C PRO A 84 -4.04 29.36 -4.68
N PHE A 85 -5.38 29.34 -4.55
CA PHE A 85 -6.32 29.39 -5.66
C PHE A 85 -7.28 30.58 -5.56
N SER A 86 -7.71 31.13 -6.70
CA SER A 86 -8.54 32.34 -6.80
C SER A 86 -10.06 32.09 -6.74
N ARG A 87 -10.50 30.85 -6.55
CA ARG A 87 -11.91 30.40 -6.63
C ARG A 87 -12.63 30.36 -5.26
N PRO A 88 -13.97 30.39 -5.19
CA PRO A 88 -14.71 30.34 -3.92
C PRO A 88 -14.50 29.02 -3.16
N LEU A 89 -14.61 29.09 -1.83
CA LEU A 89 -14.47 27.96 -0.89
C LEU A 89 -15.85 27.33 -0.62
N ILE A 90 -15.91 26.01 -0.52
CA ILE A 90 -17.10 25.25 -0.08
C ILE A 90 -16.75 24.24 1.02
N ASP A 91 -17.72 23.92 1.87
CA ASP A 91 -17.58 22.89 2.93
C ASP A 91 -17.53 21.48 2.32
N ILE A 92 -16.78 20.55 2.96
CA ILE A 92 -16.75 19.12 2.59
C ILE A 92 -18.14 18.46 2.59
N ASN A 93 -19.12 19.02 3.33
CA ASN A 93 -20.49 18.51 3.41
C ASN A 93 -21.47 19.19 2.43
N GLU A 94 -21.03 20.21 1.71
CA GLU A 94 -21.87 20.92 0.74
C GLU A 94 -21.80 20.27 -0.64
N ALA A 95 -22.91 20.35 -1.38
CA ALA A 95 -22.95 19.83 -2.74
C ALA A 95 -21.97 20.62 -3.62
N PRO A 96 -21.14 19.95 -4.45
CA PRO A 96 -20.17 20.65 -5.25
C PRO A 96 -20.83 21.56 -6.28
N PHE A 97 -20.32 22.79 -6.36
CA PHE A 97 -20.54 23.65 -7.52
C PHE A 97 -19.35 23.47 -8.47
N GLN A 98 -19.62 23.54 -9.78
CA GLN A 98 -18.56 23.70 -10.76
C GLN A 98 -17.72 24.91 -10.35
N ASP A 99 -16.42 24.72 -10.33
CA ASP A 99 -15.34 25.67 -10.08
C ASP A 99 -15.13 26.11 -8.61
N THR A 100 -14.95 25.16 -7.66
CA THR A 100 -14.78 25.47 -6.21
C THR A 100 -13.65 24.72 -5.51
N GLN A 101 -13.13 25.31 -4.41
CA GLN A 101 -12.14 24.68 -3.53
C GLN A 101 -12.83 23.99 -2.35
N THR A 102 -12.36 22.80 -1.94
CA THR A 102 -12.87 22.10 -0.75
C THR A 102 -11.80 22.04 0.35
N PRO A 103 -11.70 23.08 1.21
CA PRO A 103 -10.77 23.09 2.34
C PRO A 103 -11.24 22.27 3.55
N PHE A 104 -10.32 21.52 4.15
CA PHE A 104 -10.52 20.77 5.38
C PHE A 104 -9.22 20.67 6.18
N TYR A 105 -9.31 20.21 7.42
CA TYR A 105 -8.12 20.00 8.24
C TYR A 105 -8.26 18.80 9.19
N PHE A 106 -7.10 18.29 9.58
CA PHE A 106 -6.97 17.32 10.65
C PHE A 106 -6.31 18.01 11.85
N SER A 107 -6.86 17.79 13.05
CA SER A 107 -6.19 18.14 14.30
C SER A 107 -5.97 16.89 15.14
N PHE A 108 -4.77 16.75 15.67
CA PHE A 108 -4.36 15.59 16.44
C PHE A 108 -3.29 15.99 17.45
N SER A 109 -3.15 15.21 18.52
CA SER A 109 -2.08 15.37 19.49
C SER A 109 -1.20 14.14 19.48
N TYR A 110 0.11 14.36 19.54
CA TYR A 110 1.04 13.28 19.82
C TYR A 110 1.26 13.15 21.32
N PRO A 111 1.37 11.92 21.83
CA PRO A 111 2.04 11.67 23.10
C PRO A 111 3.49 12.17 22.97
N PRO A 112 3.93 13.16 23.77
CA PRO A 112 5.15 13.93 23.50
C PRO A 112 6.45 13.11 23.58
N ASN A 113 6.46 11.96 24.24
CA ASN A 113 7.72 11.30 24.64
C ASN A 113 7.95 9.92 24.03
N ASN A 114 6.96 9.37 23.31
CA ASN A 114 7.01 7.95 22.99
C ASN A 114 6.36 7.52 21.67
N PHE A 115 5.82 8.42 20.84
CA PHE A 115 5.37 8.06 19.50
C PHE A 115 6.31 8.62 18.43
N LYS A 116 6.70 7.77 17.49
CA LYS A 116 7.49 8.14 16.31
C LYS A 116 6.67 7.89 15.07
N ILE A 117 6.46 8.94 14.28
CA ILE A 117 5.85 8.85 12.96
C ILE A 117 6.84 8.15 12.04
N ALA A 118 6.40 7.11 11.35
CA ALA A 118 7.16 6.44 10.31
C ALA A 118 6.73 6.93 8.92
N ASN A 119 5.43 6.96 8.66
CA ASN A 119 4.87 7.54 7.44
C ASN A 119 3.43 7.99 7.70
N ALA A 120 2.86 8.75 6.76
CA ALA A 120 1.48 9.17 6.82
C ALA A 120 0.84 9.19 5.44
N HIS A 121 -0.44 8.88 5.43
CA HIS A 121 -1.24 8.71 4.23
C HIS A 121 -2.50 9.56 4.35
N LEU A 122 -2.81 10.29 3.29
CA LEU A 122 -4.06 11.02 3.14
C LEU A 122 -5.01 10.18 2.29
N VAL A 123 -6.01 9.59 2.94
CA VAL A 123 -7.05 8.83 2.24
C VAL A 123 -8.22 9.77 1.93
N ILE A 124 -8.55 9.96 0.65
CA ILE A 124 -9.62 10.88 0.21
C ILE A 124 -10.56 10.20 -0.76
N ASP A 125 -11.86 10.47 -0.60
CA ASP A 125 -12.87 10.17 -1.61
C ASP A 125 -13.09 11.44 -2.43
N THR A 126 -12.72 11.40 -3.70
CA THR A 126 -12.90 12.52 -4.63
C THR A 126 -13.34 12.06 -6.00
N ALA A 127 -13.91 12.98 -6.78
CA ALA A 127 -14.28 12.75 -8.16
C ALA A 127 -13.54 13.73 -9.05
N ARG A 128 -12.89 13.22 -10.10
CA ARG A 128 -12.25 14.05 -11.11
C ARG A 128 -13.25 14.47 -12.17
N ASP A 129 -13.00 15.60 -12.80
CA ASP A 129 -13.91 16.22 -13.76
C ASP A 129 -13.39 16.08 -15.22
N GLY A 130 -14.08 16.69 -16.18
CA GLY A 130 -13.79 16.61 -17.61
C GLY A 130 -12.89 17.71 -18.16
N SER A 131 -12.53 18.71 -17.35
CA SER A 131 -12.13 20.04 -17.82
C SER A 131 -10.61 20.23 -17.86
N ASP A 132 -9.92 20.08 -16.73
CA ASP A 132 -8.47 20.29 -16.60
C ASP A 132 -7.83 19.43 -15.47
N THR A 133 -6.64 19.81 -15.01
CA THR A 133 -5.85 19.02 -14.05
C THR A 133 -6.15 19.47 -12.62
N GLU A 134 -6.44 18.51 -11.75
CA GLU A 134 -6.77 18.77 -10.35
C GLU A 134 -5.52 18.81 -9.45
N GLY A 135 -5.56 19.67 -8.41
CA GLY A 135 -4.41 19.98 -7.53
C GLY A 135 -4.72 19.79 -6.03
N ILE A 136 -3.72 19.41 -5.23
CA ILE A 136 -3.82 19.32 -3.77
C ILE A 136 -2.74 20.18 -3.14
N PHE A 137 -3.17 20.97 -2.17
CA PHE A 137 -2.34 21.79 -1.32
C PHE A 137 -2.37 21.22 0.10
N VAL A 138 -1.22 20.76 0.60
CA VAL A 138 -1.06 20.22 1.95
C VAL A 138 -0.06 21.10 2.69
N ASP A 139 -0.47 21.66 3.83
CA ASP A 139 0.40 22.42 4.74
C ASP A 139 1.46 23.31 4.07
N SER A 140 0.99 24.25 3.26
CA SER A 140 1.79 25.28 2.58
C SER A 140 2.58 24.78 1.37
N VAL A 141 2.48 23.49 1.08
CA VAL A 141 3.14 22.82 -0.04
C VAL A 141 2.10 22.53 -1.11
N LEU A 142 2.31 23.11 -2.29
CA LEU A 142 1.47 22.87 -3.45
C LEU A 142 2.10 21.82 -4.34
N THR A 143 1.31 20.80 -4.70
CA THR A 143 1.75 19.65 -5.48
C THR A 143 0.80 19.43 -6.66
N GLY A 144 1.35 19.12 -7.84
CA GLY A 144 0.59 18.87 -9.07
C GLY A 144 0.79 19.93 -10.16
N ARG A 145 0.03 19.82 -11.25
CA ARG A 145 -0.03 20.79 -12.34
C ARG A 145 -1.40 21.48 -12.28
N PRO A 146 -1.48 22.74 -11.91
CA PRO A 146 -2.75 23.42 -11.83
C PRO A 146 -3.10 24.05 -13.17
N PRO A 147 -4.35 24.47 -13.32
CA PRO A 147 -4.75 25.24 -14.49
C PRO A 147 -4.11 26.63 -14.44
N ALA A 148 -3.60 27.07 -15.59
CA ALA A 148 -2.80 28.30 -15.70
C ALA A 148 -3.55 29.60 -15.29
N THR A 149 -4.87 29.54 -15.06
CA THR A 149 -5.71 30.69 -14.72
C THR A 149 -6.15 30.74 -13.26
N PHE A 150 -5.93 29.69 -12.47
CA PHE A 150 -6.49 29.60 -11.11
C PHE A 150 -5.46 29.69 -9.99
N ILE A 151 -4.18 29.57 -10.30
CA ILE A 151 -3.12 29.84 -9.32
C ILE A 151 -2.95 31.33 -9.10
N ASN A 152 -2.92 31.69 -7.84
CA ASN A 152 -2.40 32.98 -7.43
C ASN A 152 -0.89 32.85 -7.14
N ASP A 153 -0.08 33.09 -8.18
CA ASP A 153 1.39 33.02 -8.12
C ASP A 153 2.03 34.03 -7.14
N PHE A 154 1.22 34.96 -6.60
CA PHE A 154 1.63 35.93 -5.59
C PHE A 154 1.22 35.53 -4.17
N SER A 155 0.57 34.37 -3.98
CA SER A 155 0.16 33.93 -2.66
C SER A 155 1.39 33.77 -1.76
N PRO A 156 1.50 34.55 -0.66
CA PRO A 156 2.60 34.38 0.30
C PRO A 156 2.49 33.08 1.10
N ARG A 157 1.40 32.32 0.94
CA ARG A 157 1.11 31.09 1.68
C ARG A 157 1.61 29.84 0.97
N VAL A 158 2.01 29.93 -0.30
CA VAL A 158 2.68 28.83 -1.00
C VAL A 158 4.16 28.94 -0.71
N LEU A 159 4.65 28.15 0.24
CA LEU A 159 6.07 28.13 0.63
C LEU A 159 6.92 27.35 -0.38
N HIS A 160 6.33 26.30 -0.96
CA HIS A 160 6.98 25.43 -1.93
C HIS A 160 6.04 25.17 -3.11
N ALA A 161 6.41 25.69 -4.28
CA ALA A 161 5.72 25.43 -5.55
C ALA A 161 6.57 24.48 -6.38
N HIS A 162 6.11 23.24 -6.52
CA HIS A 162 6.75 22.25 -7.39
C HIS A 162 5.85 21.93 -8.58
N TRP A 163 5.99 22.73 -9.65
CA TRP A 163 5.44 22.41 -10.96
C TRP A 163 6.33 21.40 -11.64
N VAL A 164 5.84 20.20 -11.86
CA VAL A 164 6.58 19.23 -12.67
C VAL A 164 5.65 18.80 -13.81
N GLY A 165 6.08 19.13 -15.04
CA GLY A 165 5.23 19.06 -16.22
C GLY A 165 5.74 20.03 -17.29
N ASN A 166 6.48 19.49 -18.26
CA ASN A 166 6.89 20.26 -19.43
C ASN A 166 5.78 20.16 -20.49
N PRO A 167 5.27 21.26 -21.07
CA PRO A 167 4.30 21.23 -22.18
C PRO A 167 4.81 20.54 -23.46
N GLY A 168 6.03 19.97 -23.50
CA GLY A 168 6.60 19.43 -24.74
C GLY A 168 7.64 18.31 -24.65
N GLY A 169 7.74 17.50 -23.58
CA GLY A 169 8.60 16.31 -23.65
C GLY A 169 8.91 15.62 -22.33
N ASN A 170 8.48 14.35 -22.25
CA ASN A 170 8.70 13.28 -21.27
C ASN A 170 9.16 13.65 -19.84
N PRO A 171 8.31 13.44 -18.80
CA PRO A 171 8.77 13.40 -17.42
C PRO A 171 9.31 12.01 -17.03
N VAL A 172 10.34 12.00 -16.18
CA VAL A 172 10.75 10.85 -15.36
C VAL A 172 9.88 10.83 -14.10
N ASN A 173 9.44 9.64 -13.69
CA ASN A 173 8.50 9.33 -12.61
C ASN A 173 8.67 10.17 -11.33
N SER A 174 7.58 10.80 -10.88
CA SER A 174 7.25 11.13 -9.49
C SER A 174 5.75 11.45 -9.46
N TYR A 175 5.00 10.86 -8.54
CA TYR A 175 3.54 10.71 -8.52
C TYR A 175 2.78 12.05 -8.60
N TYR A 176 2.11 12.30 -9.73
CA TYR A 176 1.13 13.40 -9.86
C TYR A 176 -0.26 12.88 -9.55
N MET A 177 -1.09 13.72 -8.94
CA MET A 177 -2.52 13.46 -8.91
C MET A 177 -3.10 13.32 -10.31
N ASP A 178 -2.72 14.11 -11.31
CA ASP A 178 -3.25 13.93 -12.68
C ASP A 178 -2.93 12.54 -13.23
N TYR A 179 -1.68 12.08 -13.11
CA TYR A 179 -1.32 10.74 -13.61
C TYR A 179 -2.10 9.65 -12.85
N SER A 180 -2.13 9.71 -11.51
CA SER A 180 -2.95 8.80 -10.70
C SER A 180 -4.42 8.88 -11.09
N LEU A 181 -4.99 10.09 -11.22
CA LEU A 181 -6.39 10.37 -11.56
C LEU A 181 -6.72 9.96 -12.98
N THR A 182 -5.79 10.03 -13.96
CA THR A 182 -6.02 9.60 -15.35
C THR A 182 -6.42 8.12 -15.44
N HIS A 183 -6.09 7.34 -14.41
CA HIS A 183 -6.42 5.93 -14.29
C HIS A 183 -7.81 5.69 -13.70
N TYR A 184 -8.57 6.74 -13.38
CA TYR A 184 -9.91 6.65 -12.82
C TYR A 184 -10.95 7.26 -13.76
N LYS A 185 -12.20 6.86 -13.60
CA LYS A 185 -13.30 7.31 -14.45
C LYS A 185 -13.76 8.70 -14.03
N GLN A 186 -13.89 9.60 -15.00
CA GLN A 186 -14.43 10.94 -14.77
C GLN A 186 -15.84 10.90 -14.20
N ASN A 187 -16.19 11.88 -13.36
CA ASN A 187 -17.49 12.02 -12.73
C ASN A 187 -17.93 10.80 -11.89
N THR A 188 -16.96 10.08 -11.32
CA THR A 188 -17.20 8.99 -10.37
C THR A 188 -16.39 9.23 -9.11
N ILE A 189 -16.94 8.78 -7.97
CA ILE A 189 -16.23 8.85 -6.69
C ILE A 189 -15.15 7.78 -6.67
N ASN A 190 -13.94 8.18 -6.30
CA ASN A 190 -12.78 7.31 -6.21
C ASN A 190 -12.07 7.57 -4.88
N THR A 191 -11.65 6.49 -4.22
CA THR A 191 -10.90 6.50 -2.96
C THR A 191 -9.41 6.40 -3.25
N PHE A 192 -8.69 7.49 -2.97
CA PHE A 192 -7.24 7.60 -3.15
C PHE A 192 -6.55 7.46 -1.81
N ASP A 193 -5.52 6.63 -1.75
CA ASP A 193 -4.57 6.59 -0.64
C ASP A 193 -3.30 7.30 -1.10
N LEU A 194 -3.11 8.54 -0.65
CA LEU A 194 -1.98 9.37 -1.03
C LEU A 194 -0.89 9.25 0.03
N ASP A 195 0.25 8.66 -0.33
CA ASP A 195 1.47 8.72 0.47
C ASP A 195 1.96 10.16 0.55
N LEU A 196 1.85 10.77 1.73
CA LEU A 196 2.20 12.17 1.92
C LEU A 196 3.69 12.41 1.71
N GLU A 197 4.57 11.44 1.98
CA GLU A 197 6.01 11.61 1.73
C GLU A 197 6.31 11.72 0.23
N GLN A 198 5.62 10.92 -0.59
CA GLN A 198 5.71 11.01 -2.05
C GLN A 198 5.08 12.28 -2.60
N LEU A 199 3.94 12.70 -2.04
CA LEU A 199 3.27 13.94 -2.42
C LEU A 199 4.21 15.14 -2.20
N LEU A 200 4.93 15.14 -1.08
CA LEU A 200 5.85 16.21 -0.73
C LEU A 200 7.16 16.17 -1.50
N THR A 201 7.58 15.04 -2.07
CA THR A 201 8.84 14.97 -2.83
C THR A 201 8.73 15.77 -4.15
N PRO A 202 9.67 16.70 -4.48
CA PRO A 202 11.00 16.93 -3.89
C PRO A 202 11.11 18.16 -2.96
N SER A 203 10.04 18.54 -2.24
CA SER A 203 10.07 19.56 -1.18
C SER A 203 11.18 19.29 -0.17
N PRO A 204 11.79 20.33 0.42
CA PRO A 204 12.73 20.16 1.53
C PRO A 204 12.06 19.75 2.85
N LEU A 205 10.72 19.77 2.93
CA LEU A 205 9.99 19.38 4.13
C LEU A 205 9.81 17.87 4.20
N SER A 206 10.09 17.29 5.37
CA SER A 206 9.74 15.91 5.68
C SER A 206 8.29 15.81 6.16
N ILE A 207 7.73 14.59 6.13
CA ILE A 207 6.41 14.34 6.73
C ILE A 207 6.37 14.67 8.23
N LEU A 208 7.51 14.53 8.93
CA LEU A 208 7.63 14.91 10.33
C LEU A 208 7.49 16.43 10.50
N ASP A 209 8.13 17.22 9.63
CA ASP A 209 8.08 18.69 9.72
C ASP A 209 6.65 19.23 9.55
N ILE A 210 5.85 18.56 8.70
CA ILE A 210 4.46 18.95 8.42
C ILE A 210 3.50 18.51 9.51
N LEU A 211 3.72 17.33 10.09
CA LEU A 211 2.77 16.81 11.06
C LEU A 211 3.09 17.24 12.50
N GLN A 212 4.31 17.68 12.81
CA GLN A 212 4.80 17.92 14.18
C GLN A 212 3.92 18.84 15.04
N ASP A 213 3.20 19.79 14.45
CA ASP A 213 2.40 20.78 15.17
C ASP A 213 1.00 20.28 15.55
N GLY A 214 0.64 19.06 15.13
CA GLY A 214 -0.66 18.48 15.42
C GLY A 214 -1.79 18.97 14.52
N PHE A 215 -1.47 19.63 13.40
CA PHE A 215 -2.45 20.27 12.54
C PHE A 215 -2.08 20.12 11.06
N LEU A 216 -2.93 19.46 10.28
CA LEU A 216 -2.73 19.28 8.84
C LEU A 216 -3.86 19.93 8.04
N PRO A 217 -3.66 21.13 7.47
CA PRO A 217 -4.59 21.76 6.56
C PRO A 217 -4.43 21.20 5.13
N VAL A 218 -5.56 20.94 4.47
CA VAL A 218 -5.61 20.43 3.10
C VAL A 218 -6.63 21.23 2.28
N VAL A 219 -6.29 21.53 1.03
CA VAL A 219 -7.19 22.19 0.08
C VAL A 219 -7.08 21.51 -1.28
N THR A 220 -8.21 21.14 -1.88
CA THR A 220 -8.26 20.72 -3.28
C THR A 220 -8.50 21.91 -4.20
N GLY A 221 -7.88 21.87 -5.38
CA GLY A 221 -8.09 22.81 -6.47
C GLY A 221 -8.79 22.14 -7.65
N ASP A 222 -9.59 22.95 -8.34
CA ASP A 222 -10.37 22.67 -9.56
C ASP A 222 -11.20 21.38 -9.58
N ASP A 223 -12.53 21.52 -9.44
CA ASP A 223 -13.55 20.50 -9.70
C ASP A 223 -13.35 19.10 -9.09
N SER A 224 -12.50 18.99 -8.06
CA SER A 224 -12.31 17.82 -7.21
C SER A 224 -13.07 17.94 -5.89
N PRO A 225 -14.38 17.63 -5.85
CA PRO A 225 -15.13 17.53 -4.61
C PRO A 225 -14.49 16.51 -3.68
N ILE A 226 -14.40 16.83 -2.39
CA ILE A 226 -14.08 15.84 -1.37
C ILE A 226 -15.37 15.39 -0.71
N TYR A 227 -15.63 14.09 -0.74
CA TYR A 227 -16.78 13.47 -0.08
C TYR A 227 -16.41 12.95 1.32
N GLN A 228 -15.16 12.52 1.48
CA GLN A 228 -14.64 11.98 2.72
C GLN A 228 -13.12 12.11 2.72
N ALA A 229 -12.54 12.30 3.91
CA ALA A 229 -11.10 12.26 4.08
C ALA A 229 -10.69 11.69 5.44
N TYR A 230 -9.55 11.00 5.46
CA TYR A 230 -8.91 10.46 6.65
C TYR A 230 -7.41 10.68 6.56
N LEU A 231 -6.81 11.05 7.68
CA LEU A 231 -5.36 11.01 7.84
C LEU A 231 -4.99 9.72 8.57
N VAL A 232 -4.20 8.87 7.93
CA VAL A 232 -3.68 7.63 8.50
C VAL A 232 -2.21 7.84 8.82
N ILE A 233 -1.86 7.83 10.11
CA ILE A 233 -0.47 7.96 10.57
C ILE A 233 -0.01 6.59 11.04
N ASN A 234 1.05 6.08 10.42
CA ASN A 234 1.73 4.88 10.88
C ASN A 234 2.98 5.30 11.65
N GLY A 235 3.21 4.61 12.76
CA GLY A 235 4.36 4.86 13.58
C GLY A 235 4.63 3.72 14.54
N TYR A 236 5.51 3.97 15.48
CA TYR A 236 5.78 3.04 16.57
C TYR A 236 5.89 3.79 17.89
N THR A 237 5.65 3.06 18.97
CA THR A 237 5.85 3.52 20.33
C THR A 237 6.56 2.46 21.14
N ILE A 238 7.29 2.89 22.16
CA ILE A 238 7.82 2.00 23.17
C ILE A 238 7.11 2.30 24.49
N SER A 239 6.51 1.28 25.07
CA SER A 239 5.70 1.41 26.28
C SER A 239 6.02 0.28 27.25
N LYS A 240 6.17 0.62 28.53
CA LYS A 240 6.30 -0.37 29.61
C LYS A 240 4.98 -1.12 29.87
N SER A 241 3.87 -0.50 29.54
CA SER A 241 2.53 -1.07 29.66
C SER A 241 2.01 -1.59 28.33
N SER A 242 1.19 -2.64 28.36
CA SER A 242 0.46 -3.08 27.17
C SER A 242 -0.45 -1.97 26.64
N LEU A 243 -0.46 -1.77 25.33
CA LEU A 243 -1.37 -0.82 24.70
C LEU A 243 -2.82 -1.31 24.78
N SER A 244 -3.74 -0.37 24.94
CA SER A 244 -5.17 -0.61 24.78
C SER A 244 -5.55 -0.34 23.33
N CYS A 245 -5.83 -1.39 22.57
CA CYS A 245 -6.18 -1.29 21.16
C CYS A 245 -7.65 -1.61 20.89
N ALA A 246 -8.20 -0.99 19.85
CA ALA A 246 -9.57 -1.19 19.39
C ALA A 246 -9.62 -1.17 17.86
N THR A 247 -10.67 -1.77 17.29
CA THR A 247 -10.95 -1.64 15.86
C THR A 247 -11.47 -0.24 15.56
N SER A 248 -10.92 0.41 14.53
CA SER A 248 -11.45 1.67 14.00
C SER A 248 -12.88 1.48 13.49
N PRO A 249 -13.66 2.57 13.35
CA PRO A 249 -14.86 2.52 12.50
C PRO A 249 -14.51 1.94 11.12
N THR A 250 -15.43 1.15 10.58
CA THR A 250 -15.31 0.61 9.23
C THR A 250 -15.52 1.74 8.22
N ALA A 251 -14.53 1.96 7.37
CA ALA A 251 -14.62 2.88 6.24
C ALA A 251 -14.93 2.10 4.95
N THR A 252 -15.44 2.81 3.94
CA THR A 252 -15.68 2.28 2.59
C THR A 252 -14.60 2.77 1.64
N PHE A 253 -14.33 1.98 0.61
CA PHE A 253 -13.61 2.47 -0.57
C PHE A 253 -14.44 2.17 -1.82
N GLU A 254 -14.38 3.06 -2.79
CA GLU A 254 -14.98 2.91 -4.11
C GLU A 254 -13.98 3.43 -5.15
N ASN A 255 -13.74 2.67 -6.21
CA ASN A 255 -12.80 3.04 -7.26
C ASN A 255 -13.27 2.50 -8.61
N HIS A 256 -13.29 3.36 -9.61
CA HIS A 256 -13.64 3.07 -10.99
C HIS A 256 -12.43 3.30 -11.88
N TYR A 257 -11.59 2.28 -12.03
CA TYR A 257 -10.38 2.39 -12.82
C TYR A 257 -10.67 2.29 -14.31
N LEU A 258 -9.97 3.11 -15.06
CA LEU A 258 -9.73 2.98 -16.48
C LEU A 258 -8.36 2.35 -16.67
N HIS A 259 -8.28 1.43 -17.63
CA HIS A 259 -7.02 0.81 -18.02
C HIS A 259 -5.88 1.84 -18.20
N ASN A 260 -4.70 1.50 -17.66
CA ASN A 260 -3.47 2.28 -17.76
C ASN A 260 -2.37 1.60 -18.58
N ASP A 261 -1.70 2.47 -19.35
CA ASP A 261 -0.52 2.34 -20.22
C ASP A 261 0.20 0.98 -20.36
N GLY A 262 0.73 0.78 -21.57
CA GLY A 262 1.38 -0.44 -22.02
C GLY A 262 2.42 -1.01 -21.04
N ASN A 263 2.43 -2.34 -21.00
CA ASN A 263 3.26 -3.23 -20.18
C ASN A 263 4.62 -2.66 -19.73
N SER A 264 4.69 -2.15 -18.50
CA SER A 264 5.94 -1.80 -17.82
C SER A 264 6.45 -2.92 -16.89
N ILE A 265 5.74 -4.05 -16.79
CA ILE A 265 6.10 -5.16 -15.88
C ILE A 265 7.05 -6.18 -16.56
N GLY A 266 7.20 -6.12 -17.89
CA GLY A 266 8.27 -6.83 -18.61
C GLY A 266 8.13 -8.36 -18.61
N GLN A 267 6.99 -8.90 -18.18
CA GLN A 267 6.67 -10.33 -18.25
C GLN A 267 5.20 -10.52 -18.62
N ALA A 268 4.95 -10.95 -19.86
CA ALA A 268 3.61 -11.28 -20.32
C ALA A 268 3.14 -12.63 -19.76
N PHE A 269 1.88 -12.78 -19.39
CA PHE A 269 1.32 -14.07 -18.93
C PHE A 269 1.32 -15.16 -20.01
N PHE A 270 1.18 -14.77 -21.28
CA PHE A 270 1.08 -15.71 -22.39
C PHE A 270 2.10 -15.40 -23.49
N SER A 271 2.67 -16.44 -24.09
CA SER A 271 3.59 -16.34 -25.23
C SER A 271 2.84 -15.93 -26.50
N GLY A 272 3.44 -15.06 -27.31
CA GLY A 272 2.87 -14.58 -28.56
C GLY A 272 3.20 -13.11 -28.80
N THR A 273 2.62 -12.52 -29.84
CA THR A 273 2.64 -11.07 -30.01
C THR A 273 1.70 -10.46 -28.98
N VAL A 274 2.28 -9.86 -27.95
CA VAL A 274 1.56 -9.04 -26.98
C VAL A 274 1.40 -7.67 -27.62
N GLU A 275 0.19 -7.36 -28.06
CA GLU A 275 -0.09 -6.02 -28.54
C GLU A 275 -0.30 -5.09 -27.36
N ASP A 276 0.24 -3.89 -27.50
CA ASP A 276 -0.11 -2.80 -26.62
C ASP A 276 -1.62 -2.51 -26.81
N PRO A 277 -2.41 -2.45 -25.72
CA PRO A 277 -3.84 -2.13 -25.75
C PRO A 277 -4.16 -0.88 -26.59
N PHE A 278 -3.26 0.10 -26.70
CA PHE A 278 -3.42 1.31 -27.53
C PHE A 278 -3.31 1.05 -29.04
N THR A 279 -2.56 0.03 -29.46
CA THR A 279 -2.32 -0.30 -30.88
C THR A 279 -3.23 -1.38 -31.44
N SER A 280 -3.97 -2.07 -30.56
CA SER A 280 -4.83 -3.24 -30.85
C SER A 280 -5.95 -3.01 -31.89
N TRP A 281 -6.14 -1.77 -32.31
CA TRP A 281 -7.09 -1.38 -33.35
C TRP A 281 -6.50 -1.32 -34.77
N SER A 282 -5.17 -1.30 -34.92
CA SER A 282 -4.51 -1.02 -36.21
C SER A 282 -3.77 -2.21 -36.82
N SER A 283 -3.53 -3.26 -36.05
CA SER A 283 -2.91 -4.51 -36.48
C SER A 283 -3.85 -5.69 -36.25
N GLY A 284 -3.70 -6.74 -37.06
CA GLY A 284 -4.62 -7.88 -37.07
C GLY A 284 -4.72 -8.60 -35.72
N LEU A 285 -5.77 -9.43 -35.58
CA LEU A 285 -6.13 -10.21 -34.38
C LEU A 285 -4.92 -10.72 -33.56
N ALA A 286 -4.54 -10.02 -32.50
CA ALA A 286 -3.47 -10.44 -31.59
C ALA A 286 -3.80 -11.79 -30.89
N ASP A 287 -2.78 -12.57 -30.52
CA ASP A 287 -2.97 -13.84 -29.80
C ASP A 287 -3.23 -13.69 -28.31
N THR A 288 -2.81 -12.55 -27.76
CA THR A 288 -2.83 -12.25 -26.33
C THR A 288 -3.00 -10.75 -26.15
N VAL A 289 -3.82 -10.32 -25.19
CA VAL A 289 -3.97 -8.91 -24.83
C VAL A 289 -3.90 -8.77 -23.31
N GLU A 290 -3.20 -7.74 -22.83
CA GLU A 290 -2.85 -7.55 -21.42
C GLU A 290 -3.18 -6.12 -20.96
N TYR A 291 -3.68 -5.99 -19.73
CA TYR A 291 -4.14 -4.73 -19.12
C TYR A 291 -3.54 -4.57 -17.74
N TYR A 292 -3.23 -3.33 -17.39
CA TYR A 292 -2.78 -2.96 -16.07
C TYR A 292 -3.73 -1.94 -15.44
N PHE A 293 -3.94 -2.11 -14.15
CA PHE A 293 -4.61 -1.15 -13.28
C PHE A 293 -3.72 -0.90 -12.06
N ASP A 294 -3.53 0.37 -11.72
CA ASP A 294 -2.81 0.79 -10.52
C ASP A 294 -3.79 0.80 -9.34
N THR A 295 -4.06 -0.40 -8.82
CA THR A 295 -5.07 -0.59 -7.77
C THR A 295 -4.44 -0.34 -6.41
N GLN A 296 -4.35 0.91 -6.01
CA GLN A 296 -3.91 1.28 -4.67
C GLN A 296 -5.11 1.16 -3.73
N LEU A 297 -5.18 0.02 -3.03
CA LEU A 297 -6.09 -0.13 -1.90
C LEU A 297 -5.55 0.65 -0.70
N PRO A 298 -6.43 1.11 0.22
CA PRO A 298 -6.00 1.70 1.47
C PRO A 298 -4.97 0.81 2.20
N LEU A 299 -3.86 1.39 2.65
CA LEU A 299 -2.70 0.71 3.24
C LEU A 299 -2.95 0.27 4.69
N VAL A 300 -3.94 -0.59 4.86
CA VAL A 300 -4.22 -1.33 6.09
C VAL A 300 -3.75 -2.78 5.97
N ASN A 301 -3.84 -3.54 7.06
CA ASN A 301 -3.61 -4.98 6.95
C ASN A 301 -4.58 -5.56 5.91
N THR A 302 -4.08 -6.35 4.96
CA THR A 302 -4.91 -6.92 3.89
C THR A 302 -6.07 -7.72 4.43
N ASN A 303 -5.93 -8.44 5.55
CA ASN A 303 -7.04 -9.18 6.16
C ASN A 303 -8.16 -8.29 6.70
N ASN A 304 -7.89 -7.00 6.91
CA ASN A 304 -8.89 -6.03 7.34
C ASN A 304 -9.59 -5.34 6.16
N ILE A 305 -9.26 -5.72 4.92
CA ILE A 305 -9.94 -5.26 3.71
C ILE A 305 -10.96 -6.32 3.31
N ALA A 306 -12.19 -5.90 3.05
CA ALA A 306 -13.24 -6.73 2.47
C ALA A 306 -13.63 -6.14 1.11
N VAL A 307 -13.34 -6.87 0.04
CA VAL A 307 -13.78 -6.52 -1.31
C VAL A 307 -15.21 -7.02 -1.49
N THR A 308 -16.16 -6.10 -1.66
CA THR A 308 -17.58 -6.42 -1.89
C THR A 308 -17.91 -6.45 -3.38
N THR A 309 -17.25 -5.60 -4.16
CA THR A 309 -17.39 -5.53 -5.61
C THR A 309 -16.01 -5.53 -6.25
N ALA A 310 -15.80 -6.40 -7.24
CA ALA A 310 -14.68 -6.30 -8.16
C ALA A 310 -15.15 -6.75 -9.54
N THR A 311 -15.63 -5.80 -10.35
CA THR A 311 -16.18 -6.09 -11.67
C THR A 311 -15.36 -5.44 -12.75
N MET A 312 -14.98 -6.22 -13.76
CA MET A 312 -14.26 -5.73 -14.93
C MET A 312 -15.21 -5.76 -16.13
N THR A 313 -15.49 -4.61 -16.72
CA THR A 313 -16.37 -4.49 -17.89
C THR A 313 -15.55 -4.23 -19.14
N LEU A 314 -15.85 -4.97 -20.20
CA LEU A 314 -15.05 -4.99 -21.41
C LEU A 314 -15.87 -5.44 -22.62
N ASN A 315 -15.58 -4.86 -23.79
CA ASN A 315 -16.04 -5.36 -25.08
C ASN A 315 -15.02 -6.38 -25.59
N VAL A 316 -15.46 -7.60 -25.92
CA VAL A 316 -14.60 -8.68 -26.43
C VAL A 316 -15.09 -9.15 -27.78
N GLN A 317 -14.14 -9.51 -28.65
CA GLN A 317 -14.40 -10.35 -29.82
C GLN A 317 -13.97 -11.79 -29.51
N ARG A 318 -14.65 -12.77 -30.09
CA ARG A 318 -14.25 -14.17 -29.97
C ARG A 318 -14.16 -14.84 -31.32
N THR A 319 -13.15 -15.68 -31.48
CA THR A 319 -12.92 -16.56 -32.61
C THR A 319 -13.02 -18.02 -32.17
N ALA A 320 -12.99 -18.96 -33.12
CA ALA A 320 -12.99 -20.38 -32.80
C ALA A 320 -11.74 -20.77 -32.00
N GLY A 321 -11.93 -21.46 -30.86
CA GLY A 321 -10.85 -21.93 -30.01
C GLY A 321 -11.16 -21.80 -28.52
N ALA A 322 -10.42 -22.55 -27.71
CA ALA A 322 -10.47 -22.41 -26.26
C ALA A 322 -9.77 -21.11 -25.83
N SER A 323 -10.27 -20.50 -24.76
CA SER A 323 -9.81 -19.21 -24.25
C SER A 323 -9.41 -19.29 -22.79
N ALA A 324 -8.48 -18.43 -22.38
CA ALA A 324 -8.06 -18.31 -20.99
C ALA A 324 -7.95 -16.84 -20.58
N ILE A 325 -8.05 -16.63 -19.26
CA ILE A 325 -7.77 -15.38 -18.59
C ILE A 325 -6.74 -15.62 -17.49
N ALA A 326 -5.80 -14.71 -17.32
CA ALA A 326 -4.83 -14.69 -16.23
C ALA A 326 -4.91 -13.36 -15.50
N ILE A 327 -4.89 -13.39 -14.17
CA ILE A 327 -4.99 -12.22 -13.30
C ILE A 327 -3.91 -12.34 -12.24
N ASN A 328 -2.91 -11.44 -12.23
CA ASN A 328 -1.78 -11.46 -11.30
C ASN A 328 -1.21 -12.87 -11.04
N GLY A 329 -0.99 -13.62 -12.13
CA GLY A 329 -0.42 -14.97 -12.10
C GLY A 329 -1.40 -16.11 -11.82
N VAL A 330 -2.67 -15.82 -11.53
CA VAL A 330 -3.74 -16.81 -11.36
C VAL A 330 -4.56 -16.92 -12.64
N ALA A 331 -4.56 -18.09 -13.28
CA ALA A 331 -5.23 -18.30 -14.57
C ALA A 331 -6.42 -19.27 -14.51
N VAL A 332 -7.43 -19.00 -15.33
CA VAL A 332 -8.59 -19.87 -15.57
C VAL A 332 -8.73 -20.06 -17.09
N GLY A 333 -8.96 -21.30 -17.54
CA GLY A 333 -9.05 -21.62 -18.96
C GLY A 333 -10.21 -22.55 -19.30
N GLU A 334 -10.74 -22.42 -20.52
CA GLU A 334 -11.65 -23.41 -21.10
C GLU A 334 -10.96 -24.77 -21.25
N ALA A 335 -11.74 -25.85 -21.21
CA ALA A 335 -11.24 -27.17 -21.54
C ALA A 335 -10.64 -27.17 -22.96
N GLY A 336 -9.41 -27.67 -23.10
CA GLY A 336 -8.69 -27.69 -24.37
C GLY A 336 -7.86 -26.44 -24.67
N PHE A 337 -7.81 -25.45 -23.76
CA PHE A 337 -6.83 -24.38 -23.85
C PHE A 337 -5.40 -24.95 -23.72
N ASN A 338 -4.50 -24.58 -24.62
CA ASN A 338 -3.13 -25.04 -24.58
C ASN A 338 -2.33 -24.25 -23.52
N THR A 339 -2.19 -24.82 -22.33
CA THR A 339 -1.46 -24.19 -21.22
C THR A 339 0.03 -24.04 -21.47
N SER A 340 0.61 -24.68 -22.48
CA SER A 340 2.00 -24.43 -22.88
C SER A 340 2.23 -23.03 -23.43
N ASN A 341 1.15 -22.30 -23.77
CA ASN A 341 1.23 -20.90 -24.16
C ASN A 341 1.40 -19.97 -22.95
N ALA A 342 1.30 -20.46 -21.70
CA ALA A 342 1.58 -19.64 -20.54
C ALA A 342 3.09 -19.53 -20.28
N THR A 343 3.53 -18.35 -19.84
CA THR A 343 4.90 -18.11 -19.39
C THR A 343 5.04 -18.44 -17.90
N SER A 344 6.24 -18.24 -17.34
CA SER A 344 6.47 -18.34 -15.90
C SER A 344 5.70 -17.30 -15.07
N ALA A 345 5.12 -16.28 -15.69
CA ALA A 345 4.29 -15.31 -14.98
C ALA A 345 2.93 -15.91 -14.56
N VAL A 346 2.46 -16.99 -15.19
CA VAL A 346 1.30 -17.74 -14.70
C VAL A 346 1.76 -18.71 -13.62
N GLU A 347 1.63 -18.28 -12.37
CA GLU A 347 2.06 -19.01 -11.18
C GLU A 347 1.11 -20.15 -10.81
N ARG A 348 -0.18 -20.01 -11.12
CA ARG A 348 -1.22 -20.99 -10.75
C ARG A 348 -2.35 -21.06 -11.76
N TRP A 349 -2.90 -22.26 -11.96
CA TRP A 349 -4.14 -22.50 -12.70
C TRP A 349 -5.27 -22.94 -11.76
N GLU A 350 -6.41 -22.25 -11.82
CA GLU A 350 -7.63 -22.65 -11.11
C GLU A 350 -8.39 -23.69 -11.93
N THR A 351 -8.26 -24.96 -11.54
CA THR A 351 -8.92 -26.08 -12.21
C THR A 351 -10.21 -26.53 -11.51
N GLY A 352 -10.60 -25.84 -10.43
CA GLY A 352 -11.83 -26.14 -9.69
C GLY A 352 -13.08 -25.94 -10.55
N THR A 353 -14.04 -26.86 -10.44
CA THR A 353 -15.25 -26.86 -11.28
C THR A 353 -16.05 -25.56 -11.17
N SER A 354 -16.09 -24.91 -10.01
CA SER A 354 -16.76 -23.62 -9.82
C SER A 354 -16.15 -22.51 -10.68
N TYR A 355 -14.81 -22.39 -10.69
CA TYR A 355 -14.07 -21.37 -11.43
C TYR A 355 -14.24 -21.58 -12.94
N VAL A 356 -14.09 -22.82 -13.40
CA VAL A 356 -14.25 -23.19 -14.81
C VAL A 356 -15.69 -22.98 -15.28
N ASN A 357 -16.70 -23.34 -14.48
CA ASN A 357 -18.09 -23.12 -14.82
C ASN A 357 -18.43 -21.63 -14.93
N TYR A 358 -17.93 -20.82 -13.99
CA TYR A 358 -18.12 -19.38 -14.04
C TYR A 358 -17.47 -18.78 -15.29
N TRP A 359 -16.21 -19.14 -15.58
CA TRP A 359 -15.53 -18.70 -16.79
C TRP A 359 -16.28 -19.09 -18.08
N ASN A 360 -16.74 -20.34 -18.18
CA ASN A 360 -17.55 -20.79 -19.31
C ASN A 360 -18.87 -20.00 -19.45
N SER A 361 -19.48 -19.58 -18.33
CA SER A 361 -20.71 -18.79 -18.34
C SER A 361 -20.51 -17.38 -18.91
N ILE A 362 -19.33 -16.78 -18.70
CA ILE A 362 -18.93 -15.49 -19.29
C ILE A 362 -18.73 -15.64 -20.80
N LEU A 363 -18.17 -16.77 -21.24
CA LEU A 363 -17.86 -17.01 -22.65
C LEU A 363 -19.06 -17.46 -23.49
N ALA A 364 -20.05 -18.11 -22.89
CA ALA A 364 -21.24 -18.63 -23.57
C ALA A 364 -22.03 -17.59 -24.38
N PRO A 365 -22.26 -16.34 -23.91
CA PRO A 365 -22.98 -15.34 -24.69
C PRO A 365 -22.15 -14.68 -25.80
N ILE A 366 -20.83 -14.91 -25.87
CA ILE A 366 -19.96 -14.27 -26.86
C ILE A 366 -19.90 -15.13 -28.14
N PRO A 367 -20.40 -14.64 -29.29
CA PRO A 367 -20.36 -15.39 -30.53
C PRO A 367 -18.94 -15.53 -31.07
N THR A 368 -18.65 -16.66 -31.72
CA THR A 368 -17.31 -16.98 -32.28
C THR A 368 -17.08 -16.40 -33.68
N ASP A 369 -17.87 -15.39 -34.07
CA ASP A 369 -17.87 -14.74 -35.38
C ASP A 369 -17.18 -13.36 -35.36
N SER A 370 -16.42 -13.08 -34.30
CA SER A 370 -15.76 -11.79 -34.06
C SER A 370 -16.70 -10.59 -33.84
N THR A 371 -17.99 -10.81 -33.60
CA THR A 371 -18.90 -9.72 -33.21
C THR A 371 -18.50 -9.16 -31.82
N PRO A 372 -18.22 -7.85 -31.69
CA PRO A 372 -17.96 -7.23 -30.39
C PRO A 372 -19.12 -7.44 -29.43
N THR A 373 -18.84 -7.96 -28.24
CA THR A 373 -19.83 -8.23 -27.20
C THR A 373 -19.35 -7.65 -25.88
N ALA A 374 -20.17 -6.81 -25.27
CA ALA A 374 -19.92 -6.31 -23.92
C ALA A 374 -20.10 -7.46 -22.91
N VAL A 375 -19.11 -7.66 -22.05
CA VAL A 375 -19.17 -8.60 -20.93
C VAL A 375 -18.69 -7.94 -19.65
N THR A 376 -19.24 -8.40 -18.54
CA THR A 376 -18.79 -8.02 -17.20
C THR A 376 -18.31 -9.27 -16.48
N ILE A 377 -17.05 -9.25 -16.06
CA ILE A 377 -16.43 -10.32 -15.28
C ILE A 377 -16.48 -9.89 -13.81
N ASP A 378 -17.21 -10.64 -12.98
CA ASP A 378 -17.16 -10.53 -11.53
C ASP A 378 -15.96 -11.35 -11.02
N LEU A 379 -14.89 -10.65 -10.65
CA LEU A 379 -13.65 -11.24 -10.19
C LEU A 379 -13.83 -11.96 -8.84
N VAL A 380 -14.77 -11.49 -8.01
CA VAL A 380 -15.10 -12.14 -6.73
C VAL A 380 -15.74 -13.50 -7.00
N GLN A 381 -16.61 -13.62 -8.02
CA GLN A 381 -17.14 -14.92 -8.44
C GLN A 381 -16.09 -15.79 -9.15
N LEU A 382 -15.19 -15.17 -9.92
CA LEU A 382 -14.15 -15.89 -10.67
C LEU A 382 -13.05 -16.47 -9.78
N LEU A 383 -12.62 -15.76 -8.73
CA LEU A 383 -11.44 -16.13 -7.92
C LEU A 383 -11.72 -16.22 -6.41
N GLY A 384 -12.82 -15.63 -5.94
CA GLY A 384 -13.13 -15.47 -4.51
C GLY A 384 -12.60 -14.15 -3.94
N ALA A 385 -13.36 -13.54 -3.02
CA ALA A 385 -13.08 -12.20 -2.48
C ALA A 385 -11.69 -12.09 -1.82
N SER A 386 -11.27 -13.10 -1.05
CA SER A 386 -9.96 -13.10 -0.39
C SER A 386 -8.80 -13.14 -1.39
N VAL A 387 -8.93 -13.93 -2.46
CA VAL A 387 -7.92 -13.99 -3.52
C VAL A 387 -7.85 -12.65 -4.24
N VAL A 388 -9.00 -12.10 -4.67
CA VAL A 388 -9.05 -10.79 -5.33
C VAL A 388 -8.40 -9.71 -4.47
N ARG A 389 -8.74 -9.63 -3.19
CA ARG A 389 -8.13 -8.71 -2.23
C ARG A 389 -6.61 -8.87 -2.15
N ASP A 390 -6.11 -10.10 -2.03
CA ASP A 390 -4.67 -10.35 -1.92
C ASP A 390 -3.93 -10.04 -3.23
N LEU A 391 -4.58 -10.21 -4.38
CA LEU A 391 -4.05 -9.81 -5.69
C LEU A 391 -4.02 -8.29 -5.84
N LEU A 392 -5.07 -7.59 -5.43
CA LEU A 392 -5.16 -6.12 -5.47
C LEU A 392 -4.18 -5.44 -4.52
N ALA A 393 -3.98 -6.01 -3.32
CA ALA A 393 -3.03 -5.52 -2.33
C ALA A 393 -1.55 -5.56 -2.80
N GLN A 394 -1.27 -6.19 -3.95
CA GLN A 394 0.04 -6.13 -4.58
C GLN A 394 0.32 -4.78 -5.27
N GLY A 395 -0.66 -3.87 -5.34
CA GLY A 395 -0.52 -2.51 -5.89
C GLY A 395 -0.52 -2.44 -7.42
N LYS A 396 -0.44 -3.56 -8.13
CA LYS A 396 -0.66 -3.63 -9.58
C LYS A 396 -1.56 -4.79 -9.90
N PHE A 397 -2.64 -4.54 -10.61
CA PHE A 397 -3.58 -5.54 -11.08
C PHE A 397 -3.42 -5.73 -12.57
N ASN A 398 -2.77 -6.83 -12.94
CA ASN A 398 -2.48 -7.24 -14.31
C ASN A 398 -3.50 -8.30 -14.74
N VAL A 399 -4.13 -8.10 -15.89
CA VAL A 399 -5.08 -9.04 -16.50
C VAL A 399 -4.65 -9.33 -17.93
N ALA A 400 -4.52 -10.60 -18.30
CA ALA A 400 -4.34 -11.01 -19.69
C ALA A 400 -5.43 -11.96 -20.14
N VAL A 401 -5.82 -11.86 -21.41
CA VAL A 401 -6.67 -12.83 -22.10
C VAL A 401 -5.92 -13.45 -23.28
N ALA A 402 -6.19 -14.73 -23.56
CA ALA A 402 -5.53 -15.46 -24.63
C ALA A 402 -6.46 -16.48 -25.31
N GLY A 403 -6.03 -16.95 -26.49
CA GLY A 403 -6.68 -18.01 -27.25
C GLY A 403 -7.81 -17.49 -28.14
N GLY A 404 -9.00 -18.06 -27.99
CA GLY A 404 -10.19 -17.70 -28.78
C GLY A 404 -10.70 -16.29 -28.51
N LEU A 405 -10.47 -15.74 -27.31
CA LEU A 405 -10.75 -14.34 -27.00
C LEU A 405 -9.73 -13.43 -27.70
N LYS A 406 -10.25 -12.48 -28.46
CA LYS A 406 -9.51 -11.50 -29.26
C LYS A 406 -10.01 -10.10 -28.92
N ARG A 407 -9.15 -9.10 -29.08
CA ARG A 407 -9.48 -7.65 -29.11
C ARG A 407 -10.46 -7.19 -28.02
N VAL A 408 -9.92 -6.62 -26.95
CA VAL A 408 -10.72 -6.13 -25.83
C VAL A 408 -10.70 -4.60 -25.77
N GLU A 409 -11.86 -4.00 -25.61
CA GLU A 409 -12.06 -2.54 -25.61
C GLU A 409 -12.93 -2.11 -24.43
N ALA A 410 -13.03 -0.79 -24.18
CA ALA A 410 -14.03 -0.24 -23.28
C ALA A 410 -15.44 -0.54 -23.78
N SER A 411 -16.39 -0.83 -22.87
CA SER A 411 -17.81 -0.98 -23.23
C SER A 411 -18.44 0.30 -23.79
N ASN A 412 -17.85 1.48 -23.50
CA ASN A 412 -18.25 2.77 -24.05
C ASN A 412 -17.03 3.69 -24.30
N ALA A 413 -16.95 4.30 -25.49
CA ALA A 413 -15.92 5.26 -25.88
C ALA A 413 -16.14 6.68 -25.30
N THR A 414 -16.33 6.79 -23.98
CA THR A 414 -16.76 8.06 -23.36
C THR A 414 -15.73 8.74 -22.46
N VAL A 415 -14.51 8.23 -22.36
CA VAL A 415 -13.56 8.74 -21.35
C VAL A 415 -12.26 9.23 -21.98
N ASN A 416 -12.09 10.55 -21.96
CA ASN A 416 -10.86 11.21 -22.33
C ASN A 416 -9.90 11.13 -21.14
N ARG A 417 -8.68 10.65 -21.34
CA ARG A 417 -7.65 10.64 -20.29
C ARG A 417 -7.18 12.05 -19.95
N THR A 418 -6.92 12.85 -20.97
CA THR A 418 -6.43 14.23 -20.90
C THR A 418 -6.49 14.81 -22.33
N PHE A 419 -6.71 16.12 -22.50
CA PHE A 419 -6.56 16.83 -23.79
C PHE A 419 -7.23 16.17 -25.02
N GLY A 420 -8.49 15.73 -24.89
CA GLY A 420 -9.32 15.34 -26.03
C GLY A 420 -8.93 14.06 -26.77
N SER A 421 -8.06 13.21 -26.19
CA SER A 421 -7.76 11.88 -26.75
C SER A 421 -8.57 10.80 -26.01
N PRO A 422 -9.51 10.12 -26.69
CA PRO A 422 -10.26 9.00 -26.12
C PRO A 422 -9.32 7.84 -25.81
N VAL A 423 -9.44 7.23 -24.63
CA VAL A 423 -8.77 5.95 -24.34
C VAL A 423 -9.82 4.87 -24.22
N SER A 424 -9.63 3.80 -24.98
CA SER A 424 -10.51 2.63 -25.01
C SER A 424 -9.79 1.47 -24.33
N GLY A 425 -10.34 0.98 -23.22
CA GLY A 425 -9.83 -0.18 -22.49
C GLY A 425 -10.84 -0.66 -21.43
N PRO A 426 -10.61 -1.84 -20.81
CA PRO A 426 -11.50 -2.35 -19.79
C PRO A 426 -11.65 -1.39 -18.60
N GLU A 427 -12.85 -1.33 -18.04
CA GLU A 427 -13.16 -0.59 -16.83
C GLU A 427 -13.17 -1.56 -15.64
N LEU A 428 -12.46 -1.25 -14.56
CA LEU A 428 -12.45 -2.05 -13.33
C LEU A 428 -13.13 -1.26 -12.21
N ASN A 429 -14.23 -1.78 -11.70
CA ASN A 429 -14.93 -1.22 -10.54
C ASN A 429 -14.58 -2.03 -9.30
N LEU A 430 -13.96 -1.39 -8.31
CA LEU A 430 -13.65 -1.95 -7.01
C LEU A 430 -14.45 -1.22 -5.94
N GLN A 431 -15.11 -1.97 -5.06
CA GLN A 431 -15.72 -1.43 -3.86
C GLN A 431 -15.48 -2.37 -2.71
N GLY A 432 -15.48 -1.82 -1.51
CA GLY A 432 -15.34 -2.61 -0.32
C GLY A 432 -15.32 -1.80 0.94
N THR A 433 -14.91 -2.47 2.00
CA THR A 433 -14.71 -1.86 3.30
C THR A 433 -13.33 -2.17 3.83
N TYR A 434 -12.87 -1.33 4.73
CA TYR A 434 -11.64 -1.54 5.45
C TYR A 434 -11.73 -0.99 6.86
N PHE A 435 -10.90 -1.54 7.74
CA PHE A 435 -10.68 -1.02 9.07
C PHE A 435 -9.21 -1.22 9.44
N THR A 436 -8.79 -0.58 10.52
CA THR A 436 -7.51 -0.88 11.13
C THR A 436 -7.66 -1.01 12.63
N GLU A 437 -6.71 -1.68 13.25
CA GLU A 437 -6.54 -1.58 14.68
C GLU A 437 -5.87 -0.24 15.01
N THR A 438 -6.45 0.48 15.96
CA THR A 438 -5.90 1.71 16.51
C THR A 438 -5.61 1.49 17.98
N CYS A 439 -4.48 1.99 18.45
CA CYS A 439 -4.06 1.82 19.84
C CYS A 439 -3.99 3.16 20.53
N VAL A 440 -4.48 3.22 21.77
CA VAL A 440 -4.25 4.36 22.65
C VAL A 440 -2.78 4.31 23.07
N VAL A 441 -2.00 5.26 22.58
CA VAL A 441 -0.61 5.42 22.99
C VAL A 441 -0.59 6.18 24.32
N PRO A 442 -0.16 5.56 25.43
CA PRO A 442 -0.11 6.23 26.72
C PRO A 442 0.94 7.33 26.69
N ASN A 443 0.76 8.39 27.48
CA ASN A 443 1.87 9.30 27.78
C ASN A 443 2.81 8.59 28.77
N ASP A 444 3.96 8.11 28.28
CA ASP A 444 4.95 7.38 29.07
C ASP A 444 6.24 8.21 29.18
N PRO A 445 6.42 9.00 30.26
CA PRO A 445 7.61 9.83 30.46
C PRO A 445 8.87 9.00 30.73
N ASP A 446 8.73 7.73 31.12
CA ASP A 446 9.84 6.79 31.38
C ASP A 446 10.06 5.83 30.20
N SER A 447 9.60 6.21 29.01
CA SER A 447 9.70 5.40 27.79
C SER A 447 11.16 5.11 27.43
N PRO A 448 11.50 3.86 27.05
CA PRO A 448 12.85 3.48 26.62
C PRO A 448 13.33 4.13 25.32
N LEU A 449 12.52 4.98 24.66
CA LEU A 449 12.93 5.71 23.45
C LEU A 449 14.06 6.71 23.69
N GLN A 450 14.36 7.04 24.95
CA GLN A 450 15.59 7.71 25.35
C GLN A 450 16.45 6.70 26.10
N ASP A 451 17.66 6.41 25.60
CA ASP A 451 18.63 5.59 26.31
C ASP A 451 18.85 6.20 27.71
N GLY A 452 18.29 5.56 28.74
CA GLY A 452 18.60 5.88 30.11
C GLY A 452 20.08 5.57 30.41
N PRO A 453 20.63 6.06 31.53
CA PRO A 453 21.98 5.69 31.93
C PRO A 453 22.08 4.19 32.12
N VAL A 454 22.89 3.54 31.27
CA VAL A 454 23.21 2.12 31.41
C VAL A 454 24.05 1.92 32.67
N ALA A 455 23.70 0.91 33.47
CA ALA A 455 24.45 0.57 34.68
C ALA A 455 25.90 0.16 34.32
N PRO A 456 26.89 0.37 35.20
CA PRO A 456 28.22 -0.18 35.00
C PRO A 456 28.18 -1.72 34.98
N PRO A 457 29.11 -2.39 34.25
CA PRO A 457 29.18 -3.84 34.23
C PRO A 457 29.41 -4.39 35.64
N ASP A 458 28.63 -5.40 36.05
CA ASP A 458 28.92 -6.20 37.24
C ASP A 458 29.95 -7.27 36.86
N PRO A 459 31.20 -7.26 37.40
CA PRO A 459 32.20 -8.26 37.07
C PRO A 459 31.80 -9.71 37.38
N GLY A 460 30.76 -9.92 38.21
CA GLY A 460 30.21 -11.23 38.53
C GLY A 460 29.13 -11.73 37.56
N ASP A 461 28.72 -10.90 36.59
CA ASP A 461 27.63 -11.24 35.68
C ASP A 461 28.04 -12.31 34.66
N THR A 462 27.18 -13.32 34.53
CA THR A 462 27.32 -14.45 33.61
C THR A 462 26.04 -14.71 32.80
N ASP A 463 24.98 -13.96 33.09
CA ASP A 463 23.72 -14.11 32.39
C ASP A 463 23.78 -13.26 31.11
N PRO A 464 23.42 -13.79 29.94
CA PRO A 464 23.45 -13.02 28.70
C PRO A 464 22.22 -12.09 28.59
N PRO A 465 22.31 -11.02 27.79
CA PRO A 465 21.21 -10.06 27.65
C PRO A 465 19.99 -10.72 27.02
N GLU A 466 18.82 -10.55 27.63
CA GLU A 466 17.54 -11.03 27.11
C GLU A 466 16.95 -10.02 26.12
N ILE A 467 16.63 -10.46 24.90
CA ILE A 467 15.92 -9.65 23.91
C ILE A 467 14.41 -9.70 24.21
N ILE A 468 13.84 -8.59 24.69
CA ILE A 468 12.42 -8.52 25.08
C ILE A 468 11.49 -8.31 23.88
N SER A 469 11.91 -7.48 22.93
CA SER A 469 11.08 -7.09 21.80
C SER A 469 11.96 -6.72 20.62
N ALA A 470 11.60 -7.15 19.42
CA ALA A 470 12.30 -6.84 18.17
C ALA A 470 11.29 -6.60 17.05
N GLN A 471 11.48 -5.55 16.26
CA GLN A 471 10.59 -5.21 15.16
C GLN A 471 11.33 -4.49 14.03
N ALA A 472 10.95 -4.78 12.79
CA ALA A 472 11.30 -3.98 11.62
C ALA A 472 10.19 -2.96 11.33
N THR A 473 10.54 -1.69 11.20
CA THR A 473 9.67 -0.54 10.92
C THR A 473 10.26 0.30 9.79
N GLU A 474 9.57 1.37 9.37
CA GLU A 474 10.08 2.32 8.36
C GLU A 474 10.56 1.59 7.07
N ILE A 475 9.82 0.57 6.65
CA ILE A 475 10.19 -0.29 5.51
C ILE A 475 9.80 0.40 4.21
N THR A 476 10.78 0.64 3.35
CA THR A 476 10.59 1.15 1.98
C THR A 476 10.90 0.05 0.96
N SER A 477 11.00 0.41 -0.32
CA SER A 477 11.46 -0.51 -1.37
C SER A 477 12.97 -0.80 -1.27
N THR A 478 13.75 0.05 -0.59
CA THR A 478 15.23 -0.06 -0.54
C THR A 478 15.84 0.10 0.86
N THR A 479 15.05 0.41 1.87
CA THR A 479 15.49 0.59 3.26
C THR A 479 14.53 -0.08 4.24
N ALA A 480 15.01 -0.37 5.44
CA ALA A 480 14.21 -0.79 6.58
C ALA A 480 14.96 -0.47 7.86
N VAL A 481 14.25 -0.23 8.95
CA VAL A 481 14.89 0.01 10.25
C VAL A 481 14.49 -1.07 11.23
N VAL A 482 15.47 -1.70 11.88
CA VAL A 482 15.24 -2.75 12.87
C VAL A 482 15.58 -2.24 14.25
N HIS A 483 14.63 -2.34 15.16
CA HIS A 483 14.76 -1.92 16.55
C HIS A 483 14.55 -3.09 17.50
N TRP A 484 15.25 -3.10 18.63
CA TRP A 484 14.98 -4.05 19.70
C TRP A 484 15.30 -3.49 21.08
N LEU A 485 14.79 -4.17 22.11
CA LEU A 485 15.07 -3.89 23.52
C LEU A 485 15.75 -5.08 24.18
N THR A 486 16.73 -4.80 25.03
CA THR A 486 17.35 -5.75 25.95
C THR A 486 16.98 -5.43 27.40
N ASN A 487 17.15 -6.39 28.31
CA ASN A 487 16.91 -6.19 29.75
C ASN A 487 18.05 -5.42 30.43
N GLU A 488 19.20 -5.30 29.75
CA GLU A 488 20.42 -4.68 30.22
C GLU A 488 21.24 -4.06 29.08
N GLY A 489 22.32 -3.37 29.42
CA GLY A 489 23.19 -2.71 28.46
C GLY A 489 23.98 -3.67 27.60
N ALA A 490 23.70 -3.69 26.30
CA ALA A 490 24.35 -4.61 25.37
C ALA A 490 24.84 -3.91 24.10
N ASP A 491 25.73 -4.57 23.35
CA ASP A 491 26.20 -4.11 22.05
C ASP A 491 25.15 -4.36 20.93
N THR A 492 25.40 -3.76 19.76
CA THR A 492 24.42 -3.71 18.67
C THR A 492 25.00 -4.29 17.39
N GLN A 493 24.40 -5.38 16.89
CA GLN A 493 24.63 -5.86 15.52
C GLN A 493 23.44 -6.67 14.99
N ILE A 494 23.25 -6.64 13.67
CA ILE A 494 22.27 -7.48 12.98
C ILE A 494 22.93 -8.24 11.82
N GLY A 495 22.55 -9.50 11.65
CA GLY A 495 22.73 -10.24 10.40
C GLY A 495 21.45 -10.16 9.57
N TYR A 496 21.56 -10.02 8.24
CA TYR A 496 20.41 -9.99 7.34
C TYR A 496 20.70 -10.54 5.94
N GLY A 497 19.65 -10.93 5.20
CA GLY A 497 19.76 -11.34 3.80
C GLY A 497 18.49 -11.95 3.21
N ILE A 498 18.51 -12.27 1.91
CA ILE A 498 17.39 -12.90 1.20
C ILE A 498 17.56 -14.42 1.26
N GLY A 499 16.57 -15.13 1.80
CA GLY A 499 16.59 -16.59 1.99
C GLY A 499 17.50 -17.09 3.12
N SER A 500 18.62 -16.42 3.37
CA SER A 500 19.54 -16.66 4.50
C SER A 500 20.30 -15.39 4.89
N ILE A 501 20.89 -15.39 6.08
CA ILE A 501 21.81 -14.34 6.51
C ILE A 501 23.02 -14.31 5.58
N SER A 502 23.34 -13.14 5.03
CA SER A 502 24.41 -12.96 4.03
C SER A 502 25.22 -11.68 4.22
N GLN A 503 24.68 -10.74 5.01
CA GLN A 503 25.28 -9.44 5.33
C GLN A 503 25.16 -9.21 6.83
N THR A 504 26.01 -8.35 7.37
CA THR A 504 25.95 -7.87 8.75
C THR A 504 25.97 -6.36 8.77
N SER A 505 25.24 -5.75 9.71
CA SER A 505 25.36 -4.32 9.98
C SER A 505 26.73 -3.97 10.56
N THR A 506 27.02 -2.68 10.61
CA THR A 506 28.10 -2.15 11.44
C THR A 506 27.89 -2.60 12.89
N TYR A 507 28.99 -3.02 13.52
CA TYR A 507 29.03 -3.34 14.94
C TYR A 507 29.16 -2.05 15.77
N ASP A 508 28.28 -1.85 16.75
CA ASP A 508 28.38 -0.77 17.73
C ASP A 508 28.53 -1.36 19.13
N ALA A 509 29.71 -1.20 19.72
CA ALA A 509 30.06 -1.68 21.05
C ALA A 509 29.48 -0.80 22.18
N THR A 510 28.82 0.31 21.86
CA THR A 510 28.20 1.18 22.85
C THR A 510 27.08 0.42 23.54
N PRO A 511 27.14 0.21 24.86
CA PRO A 511 26.10 -0.52 25.55
C PRO A 511 24.81 0.30 25.57
N ARG A 512 23.72 -0.31 25.11
CA ARG A 512 22.38 0.29 25.04
C ARG A 512 21.34 -0.69 25.53
N ILE A 513 20.20 -0.16 25.94
CA ILE A 513 18.99 -0.95 26.21
C ILE A 513 18.08 -0.90 24.98
N TYR A 514 18.03 0.26 24.31
CA TYR A 514 17.32 0.42 23.05
C TYR A 514 18.29 0.45 21.89
N HIS A 515 18.09 -0.47 20.96
CA HIS A 515 18.95 -0.65 19.81
C HIS A 515 18.21 -0.27 18.53
N ARG A 516 18.92 0.38 17.61
CA ARG A 516 18.40 0.77 16.30
C ARG A 516 19.45 0.57 15.21
N VAL A 517 19.09 -0.18 14.18
CA VAL A 517 19.91 -0.41 13.00
C VAL A 517 19.10 -0.08 11.75
N GLU A 518 19.61 0.86 10.94
CA GLU A 518 19.07 1.14 9.61
C GLU A 518 19.77 0.28 8.55
N LEU A 519 18.96 -0.45 7.79
CA LEU A 519 19.39 -1.27 6.66
C LEU A 519 19.11 -0.50 5.36
N THR A 520 20.11 -0.39 4.50
CA THR A 520 20.01 0.34 3.23
C THR A 520 20.47 -0.53 2.06
N GLY A 521 20.14 -0.13 0.82
CA GLY A 521 20.51 -0.86 -0.39
C GLY A 521 19.76 -2.19 -0.56
N LEU A 522 18.58 -2.30 0.03
CA LEU A 522 17.71 -3.47 -0.10
C LEU A 522 17.08 -3.52 -1.50
N GLN A 523 16.74 -4.73 -1.92
CA GLN A 523 16.03 -4.98 -3.17
C GLN A 523 14.51 -4.86 -2.96
N PRO A 524 13.78 -4.20 -3.87
CA PRO A 524 12.32 -4.10 -3.80
C PRO A 524 11.61 -5.46 -3.85
N TYR A 525 10.49 -5.55 -3.15
CA TYR A 525 9.59 -6.70 -3.11
C TYR A 525 10.22 -8.04 -2.73
N LYS A 526 11.23 -8.04 -1.83
CA LYS A 526 11.92 -9.23 -1.35
C LYS A 526 11.65 -9.47 0.13
N PHE A 527 11.56 -10.75 0.50
CA PHE A 527 11.61 -11.17 1.89
C PHE A 527 13.06 -11.15 2.38
N TYR A 528 13.31 -10.40 3.45
CA TYR A 528 14.57 -10.34 4.16
C TYR A 528 14.42 -11.08 5.49
N PHE A 529 15.34 -12.01 5.72
CA PHE A 529 15.51 -12.69 6.99
C PHE A 529 16.60 -11.97 7.78
N TYR A 530 16.42 -11.82 9.08
CA TYR A 530 17.39 -11.17 9.95
C TYR A 530 17.49 -11.85 11.31
N GLU A 531 18.66 -11.70 11.95
CA GLU A 531 18.99 -12.17 13.29
C GLU A 531 19.71 -11.05 14.03
N ILE A 532 19.37 -10.84 15.29
CA ILE A 532 20.03 -9.89 16.17
C ILE A 532 21.18 -10.60 16.88
N TYR A 533 22.36 -9.97 16.88
CA TYR A 533 23.52 -10.38 17.64
C TYR A 533 23.81 -9.30 18.68
N THR A 534 23.83 -9.68 19.95
CA THR A 534 24.05 -8.75 21.04
C THR A 534 24.78 -9.44 22.17
N ALA A 535 25.67 -8.75 22.85
CA ALA A 535 26.38 -9.20 24.03
C ALA A 535 26.41 -8.10 25.08
N ASP A 536 26.33 -8.48 26.34
CA ASP A 536 26.46 -7.53 27.44
C ASP A 536 27.88 -6.95 27.53
N GLN A 537 28.09 -6.06 28.49
CA GLN A 537 29.39 -5.44 28.76
C GLN A 537 30.46 -6.43 29.26
N ASN A 538 30.06 -7.63 29.69
CA ASN A 538 30.92 -8.72 30.15
C ASN A 538 31.27 -9.71 29.02
N GLY A 539 30.63 -9.59 27.86
CA GLY A 539 30.82 -10.44 26.70
C GLY A 539 29.95 -11.70 26.69
N ASN A 540 28.88 -11.76 27.48
CA ASN A 540 27.90 -12.85 27.45
C ASN A 540 26.97 -12.64 26.23
N PRO A 541 26.96 -13.54 25.22
CA PRO A 541 26.26 -13.29 23.96
C PRO A 541 24.85 -13.89 23.91
N THR A 542 23.96 -13.17 23.23
CA THR A 542 22.62 -13.61 22.81
C THR A 542 22.46 -13.48 21.30
N THR A 543 21.75 -14.44 20.71
CA THR A 543 21.30 -14.38 19.31
C THR A 543 19.80 -14.59 19.27
N SER A 544 19.07 -13.73 18.55
CA SER A 544 17.62 -13.89 18.41
C SER A 544 17.26 -15.12 17.57
N ASN A 545 15.99 -15.52 17.60
CA ASN A 545 15.45 -16.34 16.52
C ASN A 545 15.51 -15.58 15.18
N MET A 546 15.40 -16.32 14.08
CA MET A 546 15.27 -15.72 12.75
C MET A 546 13.93 -15.02 12.63
N LEU A 547 13.98 -13.76 12.22
CA LEU A 547 12.83 -12.88 11.99
C LEU A 547 12.78 -12.50 10.50
N VAL A 548 11.61 -12.03 10.04
CA VAL A 548 11.40 -11.72 8.63
C VAL A 548 10.65 -10.42 8.45
N PHE A 549 11.02 -9.66 7.42
CA PHE A 549 10.23 -8.55 6.89
C PHE A 549 10.25 -8.59 5.36
N ARG A 550 9.38 -7.80 4.72
CA ARG A 550 9.32 -7.71 3.26
C ARG A 550 9.43 -6.25 2.83
N THR A 551 10.34 -5.95 1.90
CA THR A 551 10.43 -4.62 1.28
C THR A 551 9.21 -4.32 0.40
N LEU A 552 8.90 -3.03 0.26
CA LEU A 552 7.85 -2.55 -0.64
C LEU A 552 8.27 -2.71 -2.11
N ARG A 553 7.32 -2.57 -3.04
CA ARG A 553 7.55 -2.76 -4.48
C ARG A 553 8.36 -1.64 -5.11
#